data_AF-A0A1G8CMD2-F1
#
_entry.id   AF-A0A1G8CMD2-F1
#
_cell.length_a   1.000
_cell.length_b   1.000
_cell.length_c   1.000
_cell.angle_alpha   90.00
_cell.angle_beta   90.00
_cell.angle_gamma   90.00
#
_symmetry.space_group_name_H-M   'P 1'
#
loop_
_entity.id
_entity.type
_entity.pdbx_description
1 polymer ?
#
loop_
_entity_poly.entity_id
_entity_poly.type
_entity_poly.pdbx_seq_one_letter_code
_entity_poly.pdbx_strand_id
1 'polypeptide(L)'
;MCGGIEYQDQKIYFPQLDARLPVRLRDGNVTWVTWGRRKDEAIGKFPNGGWARLNSIKSGKWKPWRPRPVLITADQFMEKDPDNQSHWIELGKRMAIQGLLATREEEIRVYVVTISTPLEYAWMYDRWPRLVRLTDQ
;
A
#
# COMPACT_ATOMS: atom_id res chain seq x y z
N MET A 1 -0.72 -5.97 9.32
CA MET A 1 -0.94 -5.34 7.99
C MET A 1 -0.45 -3.92 8.04
N CYS A 2 0.26 -3.47 6.99
CA CYS A 2 0.85 -2.13 6.90
C CYS A 2 -0.18 -1.02 7.12
N GLY A 3 -0.22 -0.49 8.33
CA GLY A 3 -1.21 0.50 8.78
C GLY A 3 -0.74 1.94 8.67
N GLY A 4 0.52 2.14 8.28
CA GLY A 4 1.10 3.47 8.08
C GLY A 4 2.39 3.42 7.27
N ILE A 5 2.78 4.58 6.76
CA ILE A 5 4.08 4.82 6.14
C ILE A 5 4.65 6.13 6.66
N GLU A 6 5.95 6.30 6.53
CA GLU A 6 6.61 7.59 6.69
C GLU A 6 7.23 7.98 5.35
N TYR A 7 7.09 9.25 5.00
CA TYR A 7 7.73 9.84 3.83
C TYR A 7 8.12 11.28 4.14
N GLN A 8 9.40 11.62 4.01
CA GLN A 8 9.95 12.95 4.29
C GLN A 8 9.54 13.48 5.68
N ASP A 9 9.81 12.67 6.71
CA ASP A 9 9.48 12.96 8.13
C ASP A 9 7.98 13.08 8.43
N GLN A 10 7.10 12.77 7.47
CA GLN A 10 5.66 12.77 7.65
C GLN A 10 5.12 11.34 7.79
N LYS A 11 4.56 11.03 8.97
CA LYS A 11 3.85 9.77 9.23
C LYS A 11 2.40 9.85 8.77
N ILE A 12 2.00 8.91 7.93
CA ILE A 12 0.67 8.78 7.36
C ILE A 12 0.08 7.46 7.86
N TYR A 13 -1.14 7.51 8.40
CA TYR A 13 -1.80 6.34 8.96
C TYR A 13 -3.10 6.05 8.22
N PHE A 14 -3.33 4.79 7.85
CA PHE A 14 -4.54 4.38 7.13
C PHE A 14 -5.85 4.81 7.82
N PRO A 15 -6.00 4.74 9.16
CA PRO A 15 -7.24 5.18 9.82
C PRO A 15 -7.59 6.66 9.62
N GLN A 16 -6.63 7.51 9.22
CA GLN A 16 -6.92 8.91 8.91
C GLN A 16 -7.84 8.98 7.67
N LEU A 17 -8.89 9.82 7.76
CA LEU A 17 -9.94 9.91 6.74
C LEU A 17 -9.36 10.22 5.35
N ASP A 18 -8.44 11.19 5.29
CA ASP A 18 -7.83 11.68 4.05
C ASP A 18 -6.42 11.14 3.85
N ALA A 19 -6.09 9.95 4.38
CA ALA A 19 -4.75 9.40 4.19
C ALA A 19 -4.47 9.19 2.69
N ARG A 20 -3.40 9.80 2.20
CA ARG A 20 -2.92 9.67 0.82
C ARG A 20 -1.53 9.07 0.84
N LEU A 21 -1.23 8.23 -0.16
CA LEU A 21 0.10 7.67 -0.33
C LEU A 21 0.85 8.42 -1.45
N PRO A 22 2.15 8.66 -1.28
CA PRO A 22 3.01 9.24 -2.29
C PRO A 22 3.34 8.17 -3.35
N VAL A 23 2.75 8.33 -4.53
CA VAL A 23 2.95 7.47 -5.68
C VAL A 23 4.02 8.07 -6.58
N ARG A 24 5.07 7.30 -6.85
CA ARG A 24 6.17 7.70 -7.74
C ARG A 24 5.73 7.56 -9.21
N LEU A 25 5.88 8.65 -9.95
CA LEU A 25 5.67 8.76 -11.39
C LEU A 25 6.93 8.31 -12.16
N ARG A 26 6.78 8.13 -13.48
CA ARG A 26 7.88 7.65 -14.34
C ARG A 26 9.05 8.62 -14.43
N ASP A 27 8.76 9.90 -14.40
CA ASP A 27 9.72 11.02 -14.39
C ASP A 27 10.41 11.20 -13.02
N GLY A 28 10.07 10.36 -12.03
CA GLY A 28 10.62 10.43 -10.67
C GLY A 28 9.87 11.37 -9.74
N ASN A 29 8.92 12.15 -10.24
CA ASN A 29 8.05 13.00 -9.41
C ASN A 29 7.10 12.16 -8.55
N VAL A 30 6.52 12.80 -7.54
CA VAL A 30 5.57 12.17 -6.62
C VAL A 30 4.21 12.82 -6.77
N THR A 31 3.17 11.99 -6.82
CA THR A 31 1.77 12.42 -6.76
C THR A 31 1.08 11.76 -5.56
N TRP A 32 0.08 12.42 -5.00
CA TRP A 32 -0.62 11.96 -3.79
C TRP A 32 -1.97 11.37 -4.13
N VAL A 33 -2.14 10.07 -3.86
CA VAL A 33 -3.37 9.32 -4.19
C VAL A 33 -4.02 8.82 -2.92
N THR A 34 -5.35 8.96 -2.82
CA THR A 34 -6.12 8.50 -1.66
C THR A 34 -5.91 7.00 -1.42
N TRP A 35 -5.55 6.65 -0.18
CA TRP A 35 -5.22 5.29 0.22
C TRP A 35 -6.49 4.48 0.46
N GLY A 36 -6.81 3.56 -0.45
CA GLY A 36 -7.84 2.55 -0.24
C GLY A 36 -9.24 3.11 -0.01
N ARG A 37 -10.11 2.27 0.55
CA ARG A 37 -11.47 2.64 0.98
C ARG A 37 -11.63 2.44 2.49
N ARG A 38 -12.14 3.44 3.18
CA ARG A 38 -12.53 3.36 4.60
C ARG A 38 -13.78 2.49 4.76
N LYS A 39 -13.98 2.02 5.99
CA LYS A 39 -15.17 1.22 6.34
C LYS A 39 -16.46 2.02 6.20
N ASP A 40 -16.41 3.31 6.54
CA ASP A 40 -17.56 4.21 6.60
C ASP A 40 -17.87 4.87 5.25
N GLU A 41 -16.99 4.72 4.25
CA GLU A 41 -17.29 5.14 2.87
C GLU A 41 -18.38 4.25 2.25
N ALA A 42 -19.18 4.83 1.35
CA ALA A 42 -20.25 4.13 0.65
C ALA A 42 -19.80 2.78 0.06
N ILE A 43 -20.64 1.76 0.24
CA ILE A 43 -20.36 0.41 -0.24
C ILE A 43 -20.42 0.39 -1.77
N GLY A 44 -19.50 -0.36 -2.38
CA GLY A 44 -19.64 -0.79 -3.77
C GLY A 44 -18.74 -0.11 -4.78
N LYS A 45 -18.12 1.06 -4.49
CA LYS A 45 -17.17 1.68 -5.44
C LYS A 45 -15.83 0.96 -5.47
N PHE A 46 -15.24 0.68 -4.30
CA PHE A 46 -13.93 0.05 -4.20
C PHE A 46 -13.88 -1.06 -3.13
N PRO A 47 -12.90 -1.99 -3.17
CA PRO A 47 -12.70 -2.98 -2.13
C PRO A 47 -12.43 -2.32 -0.77
N ASN A 48 -12.93 -2.90 0.31
CA ASN A 48 -12.73 -2.38 1.66
C ASN A 48 -11.25 -2.46 2.10
N GLY A 49 -10.75 -1.43 2.77
CA GLY A 49 -9.40 -1.39 3.34
C GLY A 49 -8.36 -0.71 2.44
N GLY A 50 -7.10 -0.79 2.86
CA GLY A 50 -5.94 -0.18 2.19
C GLY A 50 -5.03 -1.16 1.46
N TRP A 51 -5.40 -2.43 1.33
CA TRP A 51 -4.50 -3.51 0.91
C TRP A 51 -5.07 -4.39 -0.19
N ALA A 52 -4.20 -4.88 -1.06
CA ALA A 52 -4.52 -5.80 -2.15
C ALA A 52 -3.59 -7.01 -2.12
N ARG A 53 -4.11 -8.21 -1.78
CA ARG A 53 -3.29 -9.43 -1.79
C ARG A 53 -2.83 -9.76 -3.21
N LEU A 54 -1.54 -10.04 -3.41
CA LEU A 54 -0.95 -10.36 -4.72
C LEU A 54 -1.68 -11.52 -5.43
N ASN A 55 -2.01 -12.59 -4.71
CA ASN A 55 -2.75 -13.73 -5.28
C ASN A 55 -4.16 -13.34 -5.73
N SER A 56 -4.80 -12.40 -5.03
CA SER A 56 -6.11 -11.85 -5.43
C SER A 56 -6.00 -11.01 -6.71
N ILE A 57 -4.89 -10.29 -6.89
CA ILE A 57 -4.61 -9.51 -8.10
C ILE A 57 -4.37 -10.46 -9.28
N LYS A 58 -3.48 -11.46 -9.10
CA LYS A 58 -3.12 -12.45 -10.13
C LYS A 58 -4.30 -13.30 -10.60
N SER A 59 -5.23 -13.63 -9.70
CA SER A 59 -6.48 -14.34 -10.04
C SER A 59 -7.54 -13.47 -10.75
N GLY A 60 -7.23 -12.20 -11.03
CA GLY A 60 -8.10 -11.31 -11.79
C GLY A 60 -9.25 -10.70 -11.00
N LYS A 61 -9.35 -10.92 -9.68
CA LYS A 61 -10.41 -10.34 -8.83
C LYS A 61 -10.44 -8.82 -8.89
N TRP A 62 -9.32 -8.18 -9.20
CA TRP A 62 -9.20 -6.72 -9.27
C TRP A 62 -9.57 -6.13 -10.64
N LYS A 63 -9.84 -6.96 -11.67
CA LYS A 63 -10.18 -6.51 -13.04
C LYS A 63 -11.28 -5.43 -13.10
N PRO A 64 -12.36 -5.48 -12.29
CA PRO A 64 -13.41 -4.45 -12.32
C PRO A 64 -12.92 -3.02 -12.02
N TRP A 65 -11.76 -2.88 -11.37
CA TRP A 65 -11.15 -1.60 -11.01
C TRP A 65 -9.95 -1.22 -11.87
N ARG A 66 -9.81 -1.79 -13.07
CA ARG A 66 -8.75 -1.43 -14.05
C ARG A 66 -7.36 -1.31 -13.37
N PRO A 67 -6.88 -2.37 -12.71
CA PRO A 67 -5.75 -2.27 -11.79
C PRO A 67 -4.46 -1.98 -12.54
N ARG A 68 -3.70 -0.97 -12.07
CA ARG A 68 -2.38 -0.63 -12.60
C ARG A 68 -1.32 -0.73 -11.50
N PRO A 69 -0.19 -1.43 -11.71
CA PRO A 69 0.89 -1.43 -10.73
C PRO A 69 1.52 -0.04 -10.65
N VAL A 70 1.79 0.41 -9.43
CA VAL A 70 2.48 1.67 -9.15
C VAL A 70 3.52 1.47 -8.05
N LEU A 71 4.37 2.46 -7.84
CA LEU A 71 5.37 2.47 -6.77
C LEU A 71 4.96 3.49 -5.71
N ILE A 72 4.88 3.07 -4.46
CA ILE A 72 4.69 3.95 -3.30
C ILE A 72 6.08 4.18 -2.71
N THR A 73 6.48 5.44 -2.61
CA THR A 73 7.75 5.82 -1.98
C THR A 73 7.55 5.99 -0.49
N ALA A 74 8.50 5.55 0.32
CA ALA A 74 8.43 5.69 1.77
C ALA A 74 9.84 5.50 2.34
N ASP A 75 10.11 6.12 3.48
CA ASP A 75 11.33 5.92 4.25
C ASP A 75 11.18 4.69 5.16
N GLN A 76 9.99 4.52 5.73
CA GLN A 76 9.61 3.35 6.53
C GLN A 76 8.12 3.02 6.39
N PHE A 77 7.76 1.79 6.74
CA PHE A 77 6.36 1.37 6.88
C PHE A 77 6.07 0.81 8.26
N MET A 78 4.82 0.92 8.67
CA MET A 78 4.37 0.51 10.00
C MET A 78 3.54 -0.78 9.90
N GLU A 79 4.02 -1.84 10.52
CA GLU A 79 3.25 -3.06 10.76
C GLU A 79 2.72 -3.07 12.20
N LYS A 80 1.62 -3.79 12.41
CA LYS A 80 1.15 -4.12 13.76
C LYS A 80 1.44 -5.57 14.05
N ASP A 81 1.91 -5.88 15.25
CA ASP A 81 2.05 -7.26 15.71
C ASP A 81 0.69 -7.81 16.20
N PRO A 82 0.61 -9.11 16.56
CA PRO A 82 -0.60 -9.71 17.10
C PRO A 82 -1.16 -9.03 18.35
N ASP A 83 -0.32 -8.37 19.14
CA ASP A 83 -0.67 -7.60 20.35
C ASP A 83 -1.04 -6.14 20.03
N ASN A 84 -1.19 -5.80 18.73
CA ASN A 84 -1.58 -4.49 18.22
C ASN A 84 -0.54 -3.38 18.48
N GLN A 85 0.71 -3.72 18.80
CA GLN A 85 1.82 -2.77 18.90
C GLN A 85 2.35 -2.40 17.52
N SER A 86 2.69 -1.13 17.33
CA SER A 86 3.18 -0.59 16.07
C SER A 86 4.69 -0.72 15.95
N HIS A 87 5.14 -1.39 14.89
CA HIS A 87 6.55 -1.56 14.54
C HIS A 87 6.85 -0.83 13.25
N TRP A 88 7.80 0.10 13.29
CA TRP A 88 8.27 0.83 12.12
C TRP A 88 9.50 0.15 11.55
N ILE A 89 9.43 -0.20 10.26
CA ILE A 89 10.45 -0.95 9.55
C ILE A 89 10.96 -0.07 8.41
N GLU A 90 12.26 0.22 8.43
CA GLU A 90 12.93 1.00 7.40
C GLU A 90 12.85 0.29 6.04
N LEU A 91 12.57 1.06 4.99
CA LEU A 91 12.77 0.59 3.63
C LEU A 91 14.26 0.60 3.33
N GLY A 92 14.76 -0.51 2.80
CA GLY A 92 16.11 -0.55 2.26
C GLY A 92 16.33 0.54 1.21
N LYS A 93 17.59 1.02 1.11
CA LYS A 93 17.96 2.00 0.08
C LYS A 93 17.55 1.50 -1.31
N ARG A 94 16.96 2.39 -2.12
CA ARG A 94 16.44 2.08 -3.46
C ARG A 94 15.35 0.99 -3.45
N MET A 95 14.57 0.88 -2.38
CA MET A 95 13.35 0.08 -2.34
C MET A 95 12.11 0.98 -2.39
N ALA A 96 11.01 0.42 -2.86
CA ALA A 96 9.68 1.02 -2.79
C ALA A 96 8.65 -0.04 -2.40
N ILE A 97 7.49 0.39 -1.93
CA ILE A 97 6.35 -0.51 -1.74
C ILE A 97 5.60 -0.60 -3.07
N GLN A 98 5.29 -1.82 -3.53
CA GLN A 98 4.41 -1.98 -4.67
C GLN A 98 2.98 -1.56 -4.27
N GLY A 99 2.44 -0.58 -5.01
CA GLY A 99 1.04 -0.21 -4.96
C GLY A 99 0.24 -0.82 -6.10
N LEU A 100 -1.07 -0.82 -5.93
CA LEU A 100 -2.06 -1.05 -6.98
C LEU A 100 -2.95 0.18 -7.05
N LEU A 101 -2.91 0.85 -8.20
CA LEU A 101 -3.81 1.94 -8.50
C LEU A 101 -5.08 1.37 -9.13
N ALA A 102 -6.19 1.57 -8.44
CA ALA A 102 -7.53 1.14 -8.81
C ALA A 102 -8.30 2.35 -9.33
N THR A 103 -8.97 2.20 -10.47
CA THR A 103 -9.75 3.25 -11.13
C THR A 103 -11.14 2.75 -11.47
N ARG A 104 -12.17 3.44 -10.98
CA ARG A 104 -13.57 3.16 -11.28
C ARG A 104 -14.31 4.48 -11.44
N GLU A 105 -15.10 4.60 -12.50
CA GLU A 105 -15.66 5.89 -12.93
C GLU A 105 -14.53 6.91 -13.07
N GLU A 106 -14.65 8.07 -12.41
CA GLU A 106 -13.68 9.17 -12.37
C GLU A 106 -12.80 9.13 -11.10
N GLU A 107 -13.01 8.15 -10.21
CA GLU A 107 -12.27 8.05 -8.96
C GLU A 107 -11.06 7.12 -9.07
N ILE A 108 -10.00 7.49 -8.34
CA ILE A 108 -8.77 6.71 -8.22
C ILE A 108 -8.48 6.46 -6.74
N ARG A 109 -8.06 5.24 -6.42
CA ARG A 109 -7.56 4.84 -5.10
C ARG A 109 -6.29 4.03 -5.26
N VAL A 110 -5.37 4.15 -4.31
CA VAL A 110 -4.16 3.32 -4.25
C VAL A 110 -4.23 2.34 -3.08
N TYR A 111 -3.81 1.11 -3.32
CA TYR A 111 -3.77 0.02 -2.33
C TYR A 111 -2.34 -0.47 -2.19
N VAL A 112 -1.91 -0.77 -0.98
CA VAL A 112 -0.64 -1.46 -0.72
C VAL A 112 -0.78 -2.91 -1.18
N VAL A 113 0.08 -3.35 -2.10
CA VAL A 113 0.11 -4.77 -2.49
C VAL A 113 0.74 -5.57 -1.37
N THR A 114 0.06 -6.62 -0.92
CA THR A 114 0.55 -7.49 0.16
C THR A 114 0.85 -8.90 -0.33
N ILE A 115 1.92 -9.50 0.20
CA ILE A 115 2.31 -10.90 0.04
C ILE A 115 2.20 -11.62 1.38
N SER A 116 2.43 -12.94 1.38
CA SER A 116 2.66 -13.69 2.61
C SER A 116 3.90 -13.16 3.33
N THR A 117 3.84 -13.17 4.65
CA THR A 117 4.91 -12.64 5.50
C THR A 117 6.20 -13.44 5.32
N PRO A 118 7.35 -12.77 5.07
CA PRO A 118 8.64 -13.45 4.99
C PRO A 118 8.95 -14.22 6.27
N LEU A 119 9.74 -15.29 6.18
CA LEU A 119 10.03 -16.17 7.32
C LEU A 119 10.68 -15.42 8.50
N GLU A 120 11.55 -14.45 8.21
CA GLU A 120 12.20 -13.59 9.21
C GLU A 120 11.22 -12.72 10.02
N TYR A 121 10.00 -12.54 9.53
CA TYR A 121 8.91 -11.81 10.19
C TYR A 121 7.72 -12.70 10.51
N ALA A 122 7.87 -14.03 10.54
CA ALA A 122 6.76 -14.97 10.72
C ALA A 122 5.99 -14.80 12.05
N TRP A 123 6.56 -14.06 13.01
CA TRP A 123 5.91 -13.65 14.25
C TRP A 123 4.85 -12.55 14.08
N MET A 124 4.83 -11.87 12.93
CA MET A 124 3.80 -10.88 12.56
C MET A 124 2.61 -11.53 11.82
N TYR A 125 1.52 -10.78 11.64
CA TYR A 125 0.34 -11.24 10.87
C TYR A 125 0.70 -11.75 9.46
N ASP A 126 -0.17 -12.57 8.86
CA ASP A 126 -0.06 -13.22 7.52
C ASP A 126 0.04 -12.27 6.30
N ARG A 127 0.26 -10.97 6.48
CA ARG A 127 0.35 -10.02 5.37
C ARG A 127 1.49 -9.04 5.55
N TRP A 128 2.35 -8.98 4.54
CA TRP A 128 3.50 -8.10 4.44
C TRP A 128 3.46 -7.25 3.17
N PRO A 129 3.92 -5.98 3.18
CA PRO A 129 3.99 -5.17 1.97
C PRO A 129 4.94 -5.77 0.96
N ARG A 130 4.54 -5.82 -0.32
CA ARG A 130 5.43 -6.29 -1.36
C ARG A 130 6.45 -5.20 -1.68
N LEU A 131 7.67 -5.36 -1.17
CA LEU A 131 8.78 -4.48 -1.47
C LEU A 131 9.37 -4.78 -2.85
N VAL A 132 9.78 -3.75 -3.58
CA VAL A 132 10.40 -3.83 -4.90
C VAL A 132 11.64 -2.97 -4.96
N ARG A 133 12.69 -3.48 -5.62
CA ARG A 133 13.90 -2.72 -5.89
C ARG A 133 13.65 -1.75 -7.04
N LEU A 134 14.05 -0.49 -6.85
CA LEU A 134 14.13 0.50 -7.91
C LEU A 134 15.31 0.12 -8.81
N THR A 135 15.04 -0.17 -10.07
CA THR A 135 16.08 -0.24 -11.09
C THR A 135 16.49 1.18 -11.46
N ASP A 136 17.79 1.43 -11.57
CA ASP A 136 18.28 2.67 -12.15
C ASP A 136 17.71 2.75 -13.58
N GLN A 137 17.04 3.86 -13.90
CA GLN A 137 16.64 4.18 -15.29
C GLN A 137 17.87 4.62 -16.07
#